data_AF-A0A917LRN6-F1
#
_entry.id   AF-A0A917LRN6-F1
#
_cell.length_a   1.000
_cell.length_b   1.000
_cell.length_c   1.000
_cell.angle_alpha   90.00
_cell.angle_beta   90.00
_cell.angle_gamma   90.00
#
_symmetry.space_group_name_H-M   'P 1'
#
loop_
_entity.id
_entity.type
_entity.pdbx_description
1 polymer ?
#
loop_
_entity_poly.entity_id
_entity_poly.type
_entity_poly.pdbx_seq_one_letter_code
_entity_poly.pdbx_strand_id
1 'polypeptide(L)'
;MKPLEILIQPSFNSTRDSMGFSEDEDYNSYAVMFQQGYDMDVIEVEPGEKFKIKKNTNGQIDCTETPYKFIKKKEEWEDEEDIWDEEDQDSITLAPGKYKFLEDGIAIEEI
;
A
#
# COMPACT_ATOMS: atom_id res chain seq x y z
N MET A 1 -14.60 16.59 4.26
CA MET A 1 -13.53 15.86 3.57
C MET A 1 -13.89 14.39 3.61
N LYS A 2 -13.52 13.60 2.61
CA LYS A 2 -13.77 12.16 2.62
C LYS A 2 -12.60 11.46 3.33
N PRO A 3 -12.84 10.34 4.02
CA PRO A 3 -11.77 9.48 4.50
C PRO A 3 -11.02 8.89 3.31
N LEU A 4 -9.73 8.64 3.49
CA LEU A 4 -8.89 7.92 2.55
C LEU A 4 -9.11 6.41 2.74
N GLU A 5 -9.59 5.73 1.71
CA GLU A 5 -9.72 4.28 1.69
C GLU A 5 -8.41 3.66 1.20
N ILE A 6 -7.86 2.72 1.97
CA ILE A 6 -6.61 2.03 1.65
C ILE A 6 -6.87 0.53 1.69
N LEU A 7 -6.67 -0.13 0.56
CA LEU A 7 -6.70 -1.57 0.45
C LEU A 7 -5.38 -2.14 0.97
N ILE A 8 -5.44 -2.89 2.06
CA ILE A 8 -4.30 -3.58 2.66
C ILE A 8 -4.24 -4.99 2.11
N GLN A 9 -3.25 -5.24 1.27
CA GLN A 9 -2.98 -6.55 0.71
C GLN A 9 -1.84 -7.25 1.48
N PRO A 10 -2.04 -8.45 2.03
CA PRO A 10 -0.94 -9.23 2.60
C PRO A 10 0.05 -9.63 1.51
N SER A 11 1.32 -9.79 1.86
CA SER A 11 2.33 -10.28 0.91
C SER A 11 2.10 -11.75 0.61
N PHE A 12 2.49 -12.19 -0.59
CA PHE A 12 2.34 -13.59 -1.00
C PHE A 12 2.95 -14.56 0.02
N ASN A 13 4.14 -14.24 0.52
CA ASN A 13 4.82 -15.05 1.54
C ASN A 13 4.02 -15.09 2.86
N SER A 14 3.46 -13.96 3.28
CA SER A 14 2.63 -13.91 4.49
C SER A 14 1.38 -14.76 4.34
N THR A 15 0.72 -14.72 3.18
CA THR A 15 -0.45 -15.53 2.89
C THR A 15 -0.08 -17.01 2.84
N ARG A 16 1.00 -17.37 2.15
CA ARG A 16 1.53 -18.74 2.08
C ARG A 16 1.81 -19.30 3.48
N ASP A 17 2.54 -18.55 4.30
CA ASP A 17 2.91 -18.98 5.65
C ASP A 17 1.66 -19.10 6.55
N SER A 18 0.66 -18.22 6.37
CA SER A 18 -0.64 -18.28 7.05
C SER A 18 -1.45 -19.52 6.66
N MET A 19 -1.36 -19.96 5.41
CA MET A 19 -1.93 -21.22 4.92
C MET A 19 -1.17 -22.46 5.42
N GLY A 20 -0.01 -22.28 6.08
CA GLY A 20 0.79 -23.34 6.65
C GLY A 20 1.78 -24.00 5.68
N PHE A 21 1.99 -23.42 4.50
CA PHE A 21 2.98 -23.92 3.54
C PHE A 21 4.36 -23.34 3.83
N SER A 22 5.38 -24.19 3.84
CA SER A 22 6.78 -23.74 3.83
C SER A 22 7.24 -23.35 2.43
N GLU A 23 8.34 -22.61 2.32
CA GLU A 23 8.91 -22.18 1.04
C GLU A 23 9.40 -23.35 0.18
N ASP A 24 9.85 -24.42 0.83
CA ASP A 24 10.42 -25.60 0.20
C ASP A 24 9.38 -26.68 -0.14
N GLU A 25 8.11 -26.47 0.23
CA GLU A 25 7.01 -27.38 -0.08
C GLU A 25 6.45 -27.12 -1.48
N ASP A 26 5.99 -28.19 -2.14
CA ASP A 26 5.23 -28.06 -3.39
C ASP A 26 3.77 -27.68 -3.06
N TYR A 27 3.46 -26.40 -3.17
CA TYR A 27 2.13 -25.85 -2.92
C TYR A 27 1.55 -25.21 -4.17
N ASN A 28 0.21 -25.14 -4.22
CA ASN A 28 -0.49 -24.48 -5.32
C ASN A 28 -0.43 -22.95 -5.15
N SER A 29 0.46 -22.31 -5.91
CA SER A 29 0.60 -20.84 -5.90
C SER A 29 -0.69 -20.10 -6.27
N TYR A 30 -1.55 -20.68 -7.12
CA TYR A 30 -2.84 -20.10 -7.45
C TYR A 30 -3.79 -20.09 -6.25
N ALA A 31 -3.76 -21.14 -5.43
CA ALA A 31 -4.54 -21.17 -4.18
C ALA A 31 -4.06 -20.10 -3.20
N VAL A 32 -2.75 -19.84 -3.13
CA VAL A 32 -2.19 -18.75 -2.32
C VAL A 32 -2.63 -17.38 -2.84
N MET A 33 -2.56 -17.13 -4.14
CA MET A 33 -3.05 -15.87 -4.73
C MET A 33 -4.55 -15.66 -4.50
N PHE A 34 -5.34 -16.73 -4.59
CA PHE A 34 -6.77 -16.68 -4.30
C PHE A 34 -7.04 -16.31 -2.84
N GLN A 35 -6.32 -16.93 -1.90
CA GLN A 35 -6.42 -16.60 -0.48
C GLN A 35 -5.94 -15.17 -0.19
N GLN A 36 -4.89 -14.71 -0.85
CA GLN A 36 -4.36 -13.35 -0.71
C GLN A 36 -5.42 -12.31 -1.08
N GLY A 37 -6.19 -12.56 -2.14
CA GLY A 37 -7.33 -11.73 -2.52
C GLY A 37 -8.48 -11.74 -1.51
N TYR A 38 -8.70 -12.88 -0.84
CA TYR A 38 -9.72 -12.99 0.23
C TYR A 38 -9.27 -12.31 1.53
N ASP A 39 -7.98 -12.34 1.83
CA ASP A 39 -7.37 -11.75 3.02
C ASP A 39 -7.08 -10.24 2.88
N MET A 40 -7.50 -9.62 1.78
CA MET A 40 -7.41 -8.17 1.63
C MET A 40 -8.34 -7.48 2.62
N ASP A 41 -7.84 -6.42 3.24
CA ASP A 41 -8.58 -5.62 4.20
C ASP A 41 -8.68 -4.18 3.70
N VAL A 42 -9.68 -3.43 4.16
CA VAL A 42 -9.83 -2.01 3.82
C VAL A 42 -9.76 -1.21 5.10
N ILE A 43 -8.87 -0.22 5.14
CA ILE A 43 -8.80 0.73 6.24
C ILE A 43 -9.22 2.11 5.74
N GLU A 44 -9.95 2.82 6.58
CA GLU A 44 -10.32 4.22 6.37
C GLU A 44 -9.43 5.10 7.26
N VAL A 45 -8.88 6.17 6.69
CA VAL A 45 -8.00 7.11 7.39
C VAL A 45 -8.56 8.52 7.25
N GLU A 46 -8.79 9.20 8.37
CA GLU A 46 -9.31 10.57 8.34
C GLU A 46 -8.21 11.59 8.01
N PRO A 47 -8.53 12.73 7.36
CA PRO A 47 -7.58 13.80 7.12
C PRO A 47 -6.90 14.28 8.41
N GLY A 48 -5.57 14.35 8.39
CA GLY A 48 -4.75 14.65 9.56
C GLY A 48 -4.30 13.43 10.37
N GLU A 49 -4.86 12.24 10.12
CA GLU A 49 -4.54 11.03 10.85
C GLU A 49 -3.23 10.37 10.39
N LYS A 50 -2.55 9.72 11.34
CA LYS A 50 -1.35 8.93 11.08
C LYS A 50 -1.72 7.46 11.06
N PHE A 51 -1.25 6.76 10.04
CA PHE A 51 -1.48 5.34 9.86
C PHE A 51 -0.17 4.60 9.59
N LYS A 52 -0.24 3.27 9.63
CA LYS A 52 0.93 2.42 9.44
C LYS A 52 0.54 1.22 8.59
N ILE A 53 1.32 0.98 7.56
CA ILE A 53 1.28 -0.27 6.80
C ILE A 53 2.19 -1.28 7.52
N LYS A 54 1.65 -2.45 7.85
CA LYS A 54 2.37 -3.47 8.60
C LYS A 54 3.47 -4.09 7.74
N LYS A 55 4.46 -4.70 8.39
CA LYS A 55 5.42 -5.54 7.68
C LYS A 55 4.68 -6.70 7.03
N ASN A 56 5.11 -7.08 5.83
CA ASN A 56 4.48 -8.12 5.01
C ASN A 56 3.06 -7.78 4.52
N THR A 57 2.71 -6.49 4.45
CA THR A 57 1.48 -6.01 3.79
C THR A 57 1.83 -4.80 2.94
N ASN A 58 1.11 -4.57 1.85
CA ASN A 58 1.20 -3.35 1.05
C ASN A 58 -0.14 -2.64 1.10
N GLY A 59 -0.13 -1.31 1.07
CA GLY A 59 -1.33 -0.51 0.91
C GLY A 59 -1.52 -0.14 -0.56
N GLN A 60 -2.76 -0.15 -1.05
CA GLN A 60 -3.11 0.34 -2.37
C GLN A 60 -4.26 1.34 -2.24
N ILE A 61 -4.15 2.45 -2.95
CA ILE A 61 -5.12 3.54 -2.92
C ILE A 61 -5.60 3.75 -4.34
N ASP A 62 -6.91 3.73 -4.52
CA ASP A 62 -7.55 4.05 -5.79
C ASP A 62 -7.61 5.58 -5.96
N CYS A 63 -7.03 6.06 -7.05
CA CYS A 63 -6.99 7.48 -7.39
C CYS A 63 -7.93 7.83 -8.56
N THR A 64 -8.69 6.85 -9.07
CA THR A 64 -9.62 7.03 -10.19
C THR A 64 -10.74 8.02 -9.86
N GLU A 65 -11.24 8.01 -8.62
CA GLU A 65 -12.27 8.96 -8.16
C GLU A 65 -11.68 10.26 -7.60
N THR A 66 -10.54 10.19 -6.91
CA THR A 66 -9.91 11.33 -6.24
C THR A 66 -8.40 11.31 -6.49
N PRO A 67 -7.83 12.35 -7.12
CA PRO A 67 -6.42 12.37 -7.44
C PRO A 67 -5.58 12.66 -6.17
N TYR A 68 -5.26 11.60 -5.43
CA TYR A 68 -4.38 11.69 -4.26
C TYR A 68 -2.93 11.96 -4.67
N LYS A 69 -2.14 12.53 -3.75
CA LYS A 69 -0.72 12.81 -3.98
C LYS A 69 0.15 12.12 -2.94
N PHE A 70 1.14 11.36 -3.38
CA PHE A 70 2.09 10.71 -2.48
C PHE A 70 3.41 11.48 -2.39
N ILE A 71 3.82 11.84 -1.17
CA ILE A 71 5.06 12.54 -0.85
C ILE A 71 6.00 11.55 -0.17
N LYS A 72 6.92 10.97 -0.95
CA LYS A 72 7.99 10.10 -0.44
C LYS A 72 9.09 10.95 0.16
N LYS A 73 9.58 10.60 1.36
CA LYS A 73 10.72 11.28 1.97
C LYS A 73 11.99 10.81 1.25
N LYS A 74 12.56 11.66 0.38
CA LYS A 74 13.83 11.35 -0.31
C LYS A 74 14.93 11.04 0.72
N GLU A 75 15.45 9.83 0.69
CA GLU A 75 16.76 9.52 1.26
C GLU A 75 17.82 10.04 0.26
N GLU A 76 18.85 10.73 0.74
CA GLU A 76 19.81 11.54 -0.05
C GLU A 76 20.68 10.78 -1.09
N TRP A 77 20.35 9.54 -1.46
CA TRP A 77 21.19 8.67 -2.29
C TRP A 77 20.46 7.88 -3.39
N GLU A 78 19.25 8.28 -3.80
CA GLU A 78 18.66 7.78 -5.05
C GLU A 78 19.01 8.77 -6.17
N ASP A 79 19.95 8.36 -7.02
CA ASP A 79 20.36 9.07 -8.23
C ASP A 79 19.15 9.53 -9.06
N GLU A 80 19.28 10.71 -9.66
CA GLU A 80 18.30 11.40 -10.48
C GLU A 80 17.85 10.57 -11.71
N GLU A 81 16.97 9.59 -11.52
CA GLU A 81 16.11 9.07 -12.59
C GLU A 81 14.65 9.30 -12.20
N ASP A 82 14.07 10.35 -12.80
CA ASP A 82 12.65 10.52 -13.13
C ASP A 82 11.62 9.95 -12.14
N ILE A 83 11.27 10.74 -11.13
CA ILE A 83 9.99 10.57 -10.41
C ILE A 83 9.16 11.84 -10.55
N TRP A 84 9.05 12.31 -11.79
CA TRP A 84 7.99 13.22 -12.23
C TRP A 84 7.16 12.51 -13.30
N ASP A 85 6.69 11.30 -13.01
CA ASP A 85 5.49 10.80 -13.69
C ASP A 85 4.30 11.56 -13.09
N GLU A 86 4.10 12.79 -13.57
CA GLU A 86 2.82 13.51 -13.62
C GLU A 86 1.81 12.79 -14.55
N GLU A 87 1.94 11.47 -14.75
CA GLU A 87 0.86 10.69 -15.33
C GLU A 87 -0.17 10.45 -14.23
N ASP A 88 -1.45 10.64 -14.56
CA ASP A 88 -2.59 10.29 -13.75
C ASP A 88 -2.44 8.85 -13.23
N GLN A 89 -1.80 8.69 -12.06
CA GLN A 89 -1.62 7.38 -11.45
C GLN A 89 -3.01 6.94 -11.00
N ASP A 90 -3.61 6.00 -11.74
CA ASP A 90 -4.90 5.40 -11.38
C ASP A 90 -4.86 4.77 -9.98
N SER A 91 -3.67 4.42 -9.47
CA SER A 91 -3.52 3.98 -8.08
C SER A 91 -2.13 4.29 -7.50
N ILE A 92 -2.09 4.50 -6.18
CA ILE A 92 -0.86 4.69 -5.41
C ILE A 92 -0.59 3.41 -4.59
N THR A 93 0.65 2.91 -4.64
CA THR A 93 1.08 1.79 -3.80
C THR A 93 1.94 2.28 -2.64
N LEU A 94 1.56 1.94 -1.41
CA LEU A 94 2.28 2.24 -0.17
C LEU A 94 3.02 1.00 0.34
N ALA A 95 4.33 1.15 0.54
CA ALA A 95 5.18 0.12 1.13
C ALA A 95 4.92 -0.03 2.65
N PRO A 96 5.46 -1.07 3.31
CA PRO A 96 5.48 -1.16 4.76
C PRO A 96 6.17 0.04 5.41
N GLY A 97 5.41 0.92 6.03
CA GLY A 97 5.92 2.20 6.52
C GLY A 97 4.93 2.92 7.42
N LYS A 98 5.31 4.11 7.87
CA LYS A 98 4.42 5.02 8.59
C LYS A 98 4.09 6.18 7.67
N TYR A 99 2.82 6.55 7.65
CA TYR A 99 2.31 7.57 6.77
C TYR A 99 1.37 8.50 7.54
N LYS A 100 1.17 9.69 6.99
CA LYS A 100 0.20 10.67 7.47
C LYS A 100 -0.66 11.12 6.29
N PHE A 101 -1.97 11.01 6.45
CA PHE A 101 -2.89 11.67 5.55
C PHE A 101 -3.00 13.14 5.97
N LEU A 102 -2.73 14.08 5.08
CA LEU A 102 -2.71 15.50 5.40
C LEU A 102 -4.13 16.05 5.56
N GLU A 103 -4.25 17.17 6.28
CA GLU A 103 -5.52 17.84 6.53
C GLU A 103 -6.13 18.44 5.25
N ASP A 104 -5.37 18.50 4.16
CA ASP A 104 -5.86 18.90 2.84
C ASP A 104 -6.81 17.86 2.22
N GLY A 105 -6.82 16.63 2.74
CA GLY A 105 -7.64 15.53 2.25
C GLY A 105 -7.20 14.98 0.89
N ILE A 106 -5.97 15.25 0.46
CA ILE A 106 -5.44 14.84 -0.86
C ILE A 106 -4.03 14.27 -0.73
N ALA A 107 -3.18 14.84 0.10
CA ALA A 107 -1.78 14.47 0.18
C ALA A 107 -1.50 13.44 1.28
N ILE A 108 -0.60 12.51 0.98
CA ILE A 108 -0.14 11.45 1.87
C ILE A 108 1.37 11.57 1.99
N GLU A 109 1.86 11.73 3.21
CA GLU A 109 3.29 11.91 3.50
C GLU A 109 3.85 10.69 4.23
N GLU A 110 5.02 10.22 3.81
CA GLU A 110 5.81 9.22 4.54
C GLU A 110 6.60 9.86 5.69
N ILE A 111 6.46 9.33 6.92
CA ILE A 111 6.98 9.94 8.16
C ILE A 111 8.05 9.14 8.90
#